data_AF-A0A2N1MCA3-F1
#
_entry.id   AF-A0A2N1MCA3-F1
#
_cell.length_a   1.000
_cell.length_b   1.000
_cell.length_c   1.000
_cell.angle_alpha   90.00
_cell.angle_beta   90.00
_cell.angle_gamma   90.00
#
_symmetry.space_group_name_H-M   'P 1'
#
loop_
_entity.id
_entity.type
_entity.pdbx_description
1 polymer ?
#
loop_
_entity_poly.entity_id
_entity_poly.type
_entity_poly.pdbx_seq_one_letter_code
_entity_poly.pdbx_strand_id
1 'polypeptide(L)'
;RNSLRTEIIKVVKILHDNNFVHGDLREGNILVCRNSERKCGFDVKLVDFEWSGLNGEACYSHFMNHIGIHWPDGAEDGKKVTMGHDNTMLEQTFRKT
;
A
#
# COMPACT_ATOMS: atom_id res chain seq x y z
N ARG A 1 7.11 -2.61 17.55
CA ARG A 1 7.52 -2.77 16.12
C ARG A 1 6.75 -3.90 15.44
N ASN A 2 6.77 -5.14 15.95
CA ASN A 2 6.00 -6.25 15.35
C ASN A 2 4.48 -6.01 15.32
N SER A 3 3.90 -5.45 16.39
CA SER A 3 2.44 -5.18 16.44
C SER A 3 1.96 -4.17 15.39
N LEU A 4 2.76 -3.12 15.10
CA LEU A 4 2.43 -2.14 14.06
C LEU A 4 2.49 -2.76 12.66
N ARG A 5 3.56 -3.50 12.35
CA ARG A 5 3.69 -4.19 11.05
C ARG A 5 2.51 -5.13 10.81
N THR A 6 2.14 -5.91 11.83
CA THR A 6 0.96 -6.78 11.76
C THR A 6 -0.33 -6.00 11.52
N GLU A 7 -0.50 -4.84 12.14
CA GLU A 7 -1.69 -4.02 11.92
C GLU A 7 -1.75 -3.42 10.51
N ILE A 8 -0.63 -2.94 9.97
CA ILE A 8 -0.54 -2.46 8.58
C ILE A 8 -0.90 -3.57 7.60
N ILE A 9 -0.32 -4.76 7.76
CA ILE A 9 -0.64 -5.93 6.92
C ILE A 9 -2.12 -6.28 6.99
N LYS A 10 -2.76 -6.20 8.16
CA LYS A 10 -4.20 -6.45 8.29
C LYS A 10 -5.03 -5.43 7.53
N VAL A 11 -4.71 -4.14 7.60
CA VAL A 11 -5.46 -3.10 6.88
C VAL A 11 -5.35 -3.30 5.37
N VAL A 12 -4.15 -3.62 4.87
CA VAL A 12 -3.95 -3.94 3.44
C VAL A 12 -4.69 -5.23 3.06
N LYS A 13 -4.67 -6.25 3.93
CA LYS A 13 -5.44 -7.48 3.70
C LYS A 13 -6.93 -7.21 3.59
N ILE A 14 -7.50 -6.32 4.40
CA ILE A 14 -8.93 -5.94 4.29
C ILE A 14 -9.21 -5.34 2.90
N LEU A 15 -8.32 -4.49 2.38
CA LEU A 15 -8.46 -3.94 1.02
C LEU A 15 -8.46 -5.05 -0.03
N HIS A 16 -7.47 -5.95 0.03
CA HIS A 16 -7.30 -7.05 -0.92
C HIS A 16 -8.43 -8.10 -0.83
N ASP A 17 -8.91 -8.43 0.36
CA ASP A 17 -10.05 -9.35 0.58
C ASP A 17 -11.34 -8.84 -0.08
N ASN A 18 -11.46 -7.52 -0.29
CA ASN A 18 -12.56 -6.89 -1.01
C ASN A 18 -12.27 -6.67 -2.51
N ASN A 19 -11.23 -7.31 -3.05
CA ASN A 19 -10.78 -7.21 -4.43
C ASN A 19 -10.29 -5.82 -4.87
N PHE A 20 -9.89 -4.98 -3.92
CA PHE A 20 -9.29 -3.67 -4.20
C PHE A 20 -7.77 -3.71 -4.10
N VAL A 21 -7.12 -2.80 -4.82
CA VAL A 21 -5.69 -2.49 -4.75
C VAL A 21 -5.53 -1.01 -4.47
N HIS A 22 -4.43 -0.62 -3.82
CA HIS A 22 -4.15 0.79 -3.55
C HIS A 22 -3.29 1.43 -4.63
N GLY A 23 -2.30 0.69 -5.14
CA GLY A 23 -1.35 1.13 -6.17
C GLY A 23 -0.19 1.96 -5.67
N ASP A 24 -0.24 2.52 -4.46
CA ASP A 24 0.80 3.40 -3.95
C ASP A 24 1.12 3.24 -2.44
N LEU A 25 1.35 2.01 -1.98
CA LEU A 25 1.65 1.68 -0.56
C LEU A 25 3.08 2.04 -0.12
N ARG A 26 3.45 3.32 -0.28
CA ARG A 26 4.68 3.90 0.27
C ARG A 26 4.46 4.40 1.70
N GLU A 27 5.54 4.57 2.46
CA GLU A 27 5.51 5.06 3.85
C GLU A 27 4.64 6.32 4.04
N GLY A 28 4.73 7.28 3.11
CA GLY A 28 3.97 8.54 3.17
C GLY A 28 2.44 8.37 3.08
N ASN A 29 1.97 7.23 2.57
CA ASN A 29 0.56 6.92 2.36
C ASN A 29 -0.02 6.03 3.47
N ILE A 30 0.75 5.77 4.53
CA ILE A 30 0.35 4.97 5.69
C ILE A 30 0.37 5.86 6.94
N LEU A 31 -0.81 6.29 7.39
CA LEU A 31 -0.95 7.05 8.63
C LEU A 31 -1.00 6.11 9.82
N VAL A 32 -0.19 6.42 10.84
CA VAL A 32 -0.11 5.65 12.09
C VAL A 32 -0.37 6.57 13.27
N CYS A 33 -1.42 6.28 14.03
CA CYS A 33 -1.70 6.94 15.30
C CYS A 33 -1.56 5.94 16.46
N ARG A 34 -1.01 6.39 17.60
CA ARG A 34 -1.05 5.59 18.83
C ARG A 34 -2.45 5.65 19.40
N ASN A 35 -3.02 4.48 19.69
CA ASN A 35 -4.34 4.36 20.29
C ASN A 35 -4.30 3.27 21.36
N SER A 36 -4.30 3.68 22.63
CA SER A 36 -4.23 2.78 23.79
C SER A 36 -5.50 1.96 24.01
N GLU A 37 -6.63 2.35 23.42
CA GLU A 37 -7.89 1.59 23.50
C GLU A 37 -7.89 0.40 22.54
N ARG A 38 -7.05 0.43 21.49
CA ARG A 38 -6.87 -0.70 20.58
C ARG A 38 -5.90 -1.72 21.17
N LYS A 39 -6.25 -3.01 21.06
CA LYS A 39 -5.41 -4.12 21.52
C LYS A 39 -3.97 -4.10 20.98
N CYS A 40 -3.77 -3.64 19.74
CA CYS A 40 -2.45 -3.54 19.12
C CYS A 40 -1.69 -2.25 19.49
N GLY A 41 -2.36 -1.26 20.09
CA GLY A 41 -1.80 0.04 20.45
C GLY A 41 -1.75 1.06 19.32
N PHE A 42 -2.26 0.72 18.12
CA PHE A 42 -2.17 1.55 16.92
C PHE A 42 -3.50 1.62 16.18
N ASP A 43 -3.80 2.77 15.60
CA ASP A 43 -4.81 2.97 14.56
C ASP A 43 -4.09 3.28 13.25
N VAL A 44 -4.29 2.44 12.23
CA VAL A 44 -3.61 2.54 10.94
C VAL A 44 -4.64 2.91 9.89
N LYS A 45 -4.32 3.89 9.05
CA LYS A 45 -5.16 4.30 7.91
C LYS A 45 -4.30 4.42 6.66
N LEU A 46 -4.87 4.05 5.52
CA LEU A 46 -4.30 4.30 4.20
C LEU A 46 -4.89 5.60 3.65
N VAL A 47 -4.09 6.36 2.92
CA VAL A 47 -4.50 7.60 2.26
C VAL A 47 -3.92 7.64 0.84
N ASP A 48 -4.39 8.58 0.02
CA ASP A 48 -3.95 8.75 -1.38
C ASP A 48 -4.35 7.58 -2.30
N PHE A 49 -5.66 7.49 -2.55
CA PHE A 49 -6.28 6.41 -3.34
C PHE A 49 -6.38 6.72 -4.85
N GLU A 50 -5.56 7.63 -5.40
CA GLU A 50 -5.69 8.06 -6.81
C GLU A 50 -5.49 6.92 -7.82
N TRP A 51 -4.69 5.91 -7.48
CA TRP A 51 -4.49 4.71 -8.32
C TRP A 51 -5.18 3.46 -7.76
N SER A 52 -6.09 3.68 -6.81
CA SER A 52 -6.86 2.60 -6.20
C SER A 52 -8.03 2.18 -7.09
N GLY A 53 -8.43 0.93 -6.96
CA GLY A 53 -9.61 0.40 -7.64
C GLY A 53 -9.61 -1.12 -7.59
N LEU A 54 -10.41 -1.74 -8.45
CA LEU A 54 -10.46 -3.20 -8.52
C LEU A 54 -9.14 -3.77 -9.04
N ASN A 55 -8.70 -4.87 -8.44
CA ASN A 55 -7.48 -5.57 -8.84
C ASN A 55 -7.56 -5.98 -10.32
N GLY A 56 -6.56 -5.57 -11.12
CA GLY A 56 -6.54 -5.82 -12.56
C GLY A 56 -7.37 -4.84 -13.41
N GLU A 57 -8.10 -3.91 -12.79
CA GLU A 57 -8.86 -2.86 -13.49
C GLU A 57 -8.30 -1.46 -13.25
N ALA A 58 -7.86 -1.16 -12.03
CA ALA A 58 -7.15 0.09 -11.74
C ALA A 58 -5.88 0.21 -12.58
N CYS A 59 -5.53 1.43 -13.01
CA CYS A 59 -4.33 1.69 -13.80
C CYS A 59 -3.41 2.68 -13.07
N TYR A 60 -2.10 2.52 -13.24
CA TYR A 60 -1.16 3.58 -12.94
C TYR A 60 -1.36 4.78 -13.87
N SER A 61 -0.91 5.96 -13.42
CA SER A 61 -0.77 7.13 -14.29
C SER A 61 0.14 6.82 -15.49
N HIS A 62 -0.04 7.54 -16.60
CA HIS A 62 0.86 7.46 -17.75
C HIS A 62 2.21 8.18 -17.55
N PHE A 63 2.38 8.86 -16.41
CA PHE A 63 3.56 9.64 -16.10
C PHE A 63 4.05 9.35 -14.67
N MET A 64 4.41 8.10 -14.40
CA MET A 64 4.97 7.68 -13.12
C MET A 64 6.38 8.26 -12.94
N ASN A 65 6.76 8.50 -11.69
CA ASN A 65 8.14 8.89 -11.37
C ASN A 65 9.05 7.66 -11.35
N HIS A 66 9.93 7.55 -12.35
CA HIS A 66 10.90 6.44 -12.48
C HIS A 66 12.29 6.75 -11.90
N ILE A 67 12.51 7.96 -11.35
CA ILE A 67 13.82 8.38 -10.82
C ILE A 67 13.91 8.10 -9.32
N GLY A 68 12.83 8.37 -8.58
CA GLY A 68 12.83 8.33 -7.11
C GLY A 68 12.10 7.14 -6.50
N ILE A 69 11.44 6.31 -7.31
CA ILE A 69 10.59 5.23 -6.84
C ILE A 69 11.01 3.93 -7.51
N HIS A 70 11.21 2.90 -6.70
CA HIS A 70 11.54 1.56 -7.17
C HIS A 70 10.25 0.76 -7.34
N TRP A 71 9.57 0.97 -8.46
CA TRP A 71 8.31 0.29 -8.76
C TRP A 71 8.48 -1.24 -8.81
N PRO A 72 7.47 -2.00 -8.38
CA PRO A 72 7.44 -3.46 -8.55
C PRO A 72 7.54 -3.86 -10.02
N ASP A 73 8.05 -5.07 -10.29
CA ASP A 73 8.06 -5.62 -11.66
C ASP A 73 6.64 -5.64 -12.25
N GLY A 74 6.49 -5.10 -13.46
CA GLY A 74 5.20 -4.99 -14.15
C GLY A 74 4.36 -3.75 -13.80
N ALA A 75 4.78 -2.94 -12.81
CA ALA A 75 4.20 -1.64 -12.54
C ALA A 75 4.83 -0.58 -13.46
N GLU A 76 4.16 -0.31 -14.58
CA GLU A 76 4.60 0.66 -15.60
C GLU A 76 3.47 1.65 -15.95
N ASP A 77 3.82 2.69 -16.68
CA ASP A 77 2.92 3.75 -17.10
C ASP A 77 1.65 3.21 -17.78
N GLY A 78 0.48 3.55 -17.22
CA GLY A 78 -0.82 3.12 -17.74
C GLY A 78 -1.14 1.63 -17.57
N LYS A 79 -0.26 0.82 -16.97
CA LYS A 79 -0.51 -0.60 -16.72
C LYS A 79 -1.42 -0.81 -15.53
N LYS A 80 -1.99 -2.02 -15.47
CA LYS A 80 -2.89 -2.41 -14.39
C LYS A 80 -2.16 -2.52 -13.06
N VAL A 81 -2.80 -2.00 -12.02
CA VAL A 81 -2.38 -2.19 -10.65
C VAL A 81 -2.82 -3.58 -10.19
N THR A 82 -1.93 -4.29 -9.49
CA THR A 82 -2.19 -5.63 -8.96
C THR A 82 -1.90 -5.68 -7.46
N MET A 83 -2.54 -6.63 -6.77
CA MET A 83 -2.22 -6.90 -5.35
C MET A 83 -0.74 -7.29 -5.16
N GLY A 84 -0.12 -7.89 -6.18
CA GLY A 84 1.32 -8.20 -6.18
C GLY A 84 2.19 -6.95 -6.11
N HIS A 85 1.78 -5.87 -6.80
CA HIS A 85 2.46 -4.59 -6.73
C HIS A 85 2.35 -3.97 -5.33
N ASP A 86 1.13 -3.95 -4.77
CA ASP A 86 0.88 -3.49 -3.39
C ASP A 86 1.76 -4.22 -2.37
N ASN A 87 1.81 -5.55 -2.44
CA ASN A 87 2.61 -6.37 -1.53
C ASN A 87 4.11 -6.08 -1.65
N THR A 88 4.61 -5.93 -2.88
CA THR A 88 6.01 -5.59 -3.12
C THR A 88 6.36 -4.21 -2.56
N MET A 89 5.54 -3.21 -2.81
CA MET A 89 5.74 -1.85 -2.30
C MET A 89 5.67 -1.80 -0.77
N LEU A 90 4.73 -2.54 -0.18
CA LEU A 90 4.60 -2.62 1.27
C LEU A 90 5.85 -3.28 1.90
N GLU A 91 6.35 -4.37 1.31
CA GLU A 91 7.59 -5.03 1.75
C GLU A 91 8.80 -4.09 1.65
N GLN A 92 8.91 -3.31 0.58
CA GLN A 92 9.96 -2.29 0.43
C GLN A 92 9.86 -1.21 1.53
N THR A 93 8.66 -0.77 1.87
CA THR A 93 8.41 0.20 2.96
C THR A 93 8.92 -0.33 4.30
N PHE A 94 8.73 -1.62 4.60
CA PHE A 94 9.23 -2.22 5.84
C PHE A 94 10.75 -2.39 5.90
N ARG A 95 11.46 -2.39 4.76
CA ARG A 95 12.93 -2.52 4.73
C ARG A 95 13.66 -1.20 5.02
N LYS A 96 12.98 -0.07 4.86
CA LYS A 96 13.56 1.26 5.08
C LYS A 96 13.51 1.73 6.54
N THR A 97 12.90 0.95 7.46
CA THR A 97 12.68 1.27 8.89
C THR A 97 13.46 0.41 9.87
#